data_AF-A0A6V7C3K6-F1
#
_entry.id   AF-A0A6V7C3K6-F1
#
_cell.length_a   1.000
_cell.length_b   1.000
_cell.length_c   1.000
_cell.angle_alpha   90.00
_cell.angle_beta   90.00
_cell.angle_gamma   90.00
#
_symmetry.space_group_name_H-M   'P 1'
#
loop_
_entity.id
_entity.type
_entity.pdbx_description
1 polymer ?
#
loop_
_entity_poly.entity_id
_entity_poly.type
_entity_poly.pdbx_seq_one_letter_code
_entity_poly.pdbx_strand_id
1 'polypeptide(L)'
;MPSQREMRTVIADYFCDAADRGLIRPKVSRVVRAETSQVTCAALGQEPGSNFVCGGEMQFIGPDGRVDFITFSPTMHRQDDGRYALYEGSDEYDNEVWHVPAPQSTSKVCTGRSLR
;
A
#
# COMPACT_ATOMS: atom_id res chain seq x y z
N MET A 1 -1.19 17.85 5.34
CA MET A 1 -1.44 16.39 5.38
C MET A 1 -2.00 15.95 4.03
N PRO A 2 -1.67 14.74 3.56
CA PRO A 2 -2.21 14.19 2.32
C PRO A 2 -3.73 14.03 2.37
N SER A 3 -4.39 14.07 1.22
CA SER A 3 -5.83 13.83 1.16
C SER A 3 -6.16 12.34 1.34
N GLN A 4 -7.39 12.06 1.79
CA GLN A 4 -7.93 10.69 1.86
C GLN A 4 -7.77 9.95 0.52
N ARG A 5 -8.10 10.61 -0.59
CA ARG A 5 -8.05 9.98 -1.93
C ARG A 5 -6.63 9.62 -2.33
N GLU A 6 -5.66 10.51 -2.09
CA GLU A 6 -4.25 10.23 -2.36
C GLU A 6 -3.76 9.04 -1.54
N MET A 7 -4.04 9.01 -0.24
CA MET A 7 -3.57 7.92 0.63
C MET A 7 -4.20 6.59 0.28
N ARG A 8 -5.49 6.56 -0.04
CA ARG A 8 -6.17 5.35 -0.53
C ARG A 8 -5.50 4.80 -1.80
N THR A 9 -5.09 5.70 -2.70
CA THR A 9 -4.42 5.31 -3.95
C THR A 9 -3.03 4.75 -3.68
N VAL A 10 -2.19 5.49 -2.95
CA VAL A 10 -0.81 5.07 -2.63
C VAL A 10 -0.79 3.74 -1.86
N ILE A 11 -1.71 3.56 -0.91
CA ILE A 11 -1.77 2.33 -0.13
C ILE A 11 -2.27 1.16 -0.99
N ALA A 12 -3.27 1.36 -1.86
CA ALA A 12 -3.67 0.34 -2.82
C ALA A 12 -2.52 -0.05 -3.76
N ASP A 13 -1.77 0.94 -4.28
CA ASP A 13 -0.57 0.73 -5.09
C ASP A 13 0.44 -0.13 -4.32
N TYR A 14 0.74 0.21 -3.06
CA TYR A 14 1.67 -0.54 -2.22
C TYR A 14 1.25 -1.99 -2.01
N PHE A 15 0.00 -2.24 -1.65
CA PHE A 15 -0.46 -3.60 -1.43
C PHE A 15 -0.46 -4.44 -2.71
N CYS A 16 -0.73 -3.82 -3.87
CA CYS A 16 -0.65 -4.51 -5.15
C CYS A 16 0.79 -4.82 -5.55
N ASP A 17 1.72 -3.88 -5.36
CA ASP A 17 3.14 -4.08 -5.59
C ASP A 17 3.76 -5.12 -4.64
N ALA A 18 3.39 -5.06 -3.35
CA ALA A 18 3.77 -6.07 -2.36
C ALA A 18 3.26 -7.47 -2.75
N ALA A 19 2.06 -7.58 -3.33
CA ALA A 19 1.55 -8.85 -3.83
C ALA A 19 2.32 -9.35 -5.07
N ASP A 20 2.71 -8.45 -5.98
CA ASP A 20 3.54 -8.81 -7.13
C ASP A 20 4.96 -9.25 -6.73
N ARG A 21 5.49 -8.66 -5.65
CA ARG A 21 6.78 -9.03 -5.03
C ARG A 21 6.67 -10.27 -4.13
N GLY A 22 5.47 -10.82 -3.93
CA GLY A 22 5.24 -12.00 -3.10
C GLY A 22 5.36 -11.77 -1.59
N LEU A 23 5.40 -10.52 -1.14
CA LEU A 23 5.44 -10.16 0.29
C LEU A 23 4.11 -10.43 0.99
N ILE A 24 3.01 -10.35 0.23
CA ILE A 24 1.68 -10.73 0.67
C ILE A 24 1.04 -11.65 -0.37
N ARG A 25 0.06 -12.43 0.06
CA ARG A 25 -0.72 -13.28 -0.82
C ARG A 25 -2.21 -13.16 -0.52
N PRO A 26 -2.97 -12.42 -1.33
CA PRO A 26 -4.42 -12.32 -1.17
C PRO A 26 -5.08 -13.69 -1.20
N LYS A 27 -6.00 -13.95 -0.27
CA LYS A 27 -6.73 -15.23 -0.14
C LYS A 27 -7.98 -15.30 -1.03
N VAL A 28 -7.86 -14.80 -2.25
CA VAL A 28 -8.87 -14.91 -3.31
C VAL A 28 -8.29 -15.64 -4.50
N SER A 29 -9.11 -16.37 -5.27
CA SER A 29 -8.66 -17.13 -6.44
C SER A 29 -8.04 -16.25 -7.53
N ARG A 30 -8.55 -15.01 -7.64
CA ARG A 30 -8.06 -13.95 -8.51
C ARG A 30 -8.55 -12.62 -7.95
N VAL A 31 -7.74 -11.58 -8.02
CA VAL A 31 -8.16 -10.23 -7.68
C VAL A 31 -8.81 -9.58 -8.90
N VAL A 32 -10.03 -9.08 -8.76
CA VAL A 32 -10.73 -8.28 -9.78
C VAL A 32 -10.85 -6.82 -9.38
N ARG A 33 -10.78 -6.53 -8.07
CA ARG A 33 -10.69 -5.17 -7.52
C ARG A 33 -9.82 -5.21 -6.28
N ALA A 34 -8.93 -4.23 -6.15
CA ALA A 34 -8.14 -4.02 -4.96
C ALA A 34 -8.32 -2.56 -4.56
N GLU A 35 -8.80 -2.31 -3.34
CA GLU A 35 -9.09 -0.96 -2.88
C GLU A 35 -8.94 -0.88 -1.36
N THR A 36 -8.71 0.34 -0.86
CA THR A 36 -8.66 0.58 0.57
C THR A 36 -9.96 1.20 1.08
N SER A 37 -10.28 0.92 2.34
CA SER A 37 -11.33 1.59 3.09
C SER A 37 -10.95 3.05 3.43
N GLN A 38 -11.65 3.67 4.38
CA GLN A 38 -11.22 4.97 4.92
C GLN A 38 -9.85 4.84 5.58
N VAL A 39 -9.00 5.84 5.37
CA VAL A 39 -7.62 5.83 5.87
C VAL A 39 -7.43 6.94 6.88
N THR A 40 -7.03 6.64 8.11
CA THR A 40 -6.75 7.66 9.11
C THR A 40 -5.25 7.86 9.22
N CYS A 41 -4.77 9.08 8.98
CA CYS A 41 -3.35 9.39 9.05
C CYS A 41 -3.03 10.37 10.19
N ALA A 42 -1.88 10.17 10.83
CA ALA A 42 -1.35 11.05 11.86
C ALA A 42 0.15 11.27 11.65
N ALA A 43 0.60 12.53 11.77
CA ALA A 43 2.01 12.86 11.73
C ALA A 43 2.73 12.34 12.98
N LEU A 44 3.95 11.84 12.81
CA LEU A 44 4.82 11.40 13.90
C LEU A 44 5.63 12.54 14.51
N GLY A 45 5.66 13.71 13.85
CA GLY A 45 6.34 14.91 14.31
C GLY A 45 5.53 16.17 14.00
N GLN A 46 5.88 17.26 14.68
CA GLN A 46 5.24 18.58 14.48
C GLN A 46 5.83 19.35 13.29
N GLU A 47 7.02 18.96 12.83
CA GLU A 47 7.75 19.68 11.79
C GLU A 47 7.20 19.35 10.39
N PRO A 48 7.16 20.32 9.47
CA PRO A 48 6.86 20.06 8.07
C PRO A 48 7.78 18.98 7.48
N GLY A 49 7.23 18.00 6.79
CA GLY A 49 8.00 16.89 6.22
C GLY A 49 8.19 15.70 7.17
N SER A 50 7.71 15.78 8.41
CA SER A 50 7.70 14.64 9.33
C SER A 50 7.04 13.40 8.70
N ASN A 51 7.56 12.23 9.03
CA ASN A 51 6.93 10.96 8.74
C ASN A 51 5.52 10.91 9.34
N PHE A 52 4.65 10.09 8.78
CA PHE A 52 3.29 9.93 9.25
C PHE A 52 2.86 8.47 9.16
N VAL A 53 1.92 8.06 10.00
CA VAL A 53 1.35 6.70 10.00
C VAL A 53 -0.06 6.79 9.47
N CYS A 54 -0.44 5.88 8.58
CA CYS A 54 -1.80 5.76 8.08
C CYS A 54 -2.38 4.39 8.43
N GLY A 55 -3.55 4.35 9.09
CA GLY A 55 -4.25 3.12 9.45
C GLY A 55 -5.52 2.91 8.64
N GLY A 56 -5.85 1.65 8.34
CA GLY A 56 -7.04 1.28 7.58
C GLY A 56 -7.07 -0.19 7.19
N GLU A 57 -7.89 -0.51 6.19
CA GLU A 57 -8.02 -1.86 5.64
C GLU A 57 -7.84 -1.84 4.13
N MET A 58 -7.05 -2.79 3.63
CA MET A 58 -6.96 -3.12 2.21
C MET A 58 -7.91 -4.28 1.93
N GLN A 59 -8.68 -4.17 0.84
CA GLN A 59 -9.63 -5.19 0.40
C GLN A 59 -9.21 -5.74 -0.96
N PHE A 60 -9.05 -7.05 -1.05
CA PHE A 60 -8.88 -7.79 -2.30
C PHE A 60 -10.16 -8.55 -2.60
N ILE A 61 -10.81 -8.19 -3.71
CA ILE A 61 -12.12 -8.71 -4.07
C ILE A 61 -11.96 -9.71 -5.22
N GLY A 62 -12.53 -10.89 -5.03
CA GLY A 62 -12.59 -11.96 -6.01
C GLY A 62 -13.79 -11.86 -6.95
N PRO A 63 -13.78 -12.60 -8.07
CA PRO A 63 -14.87 -12.58 -9.07
C PRO A 63 -16.20 -13.10 -8.53
N ASP A 64 -16.19 -13.90 -7.47
CA ASP A 64 -17.37 -14.45 -6.80
C ASP A 64 -17.85 -13.58 -5.62
N GLY A 65 -17.30 -12.37 -5.48
CA GLY A 65 -17.63 -11.44 -4.40
C GLY A 65 -16.96 -11.76 -3.07
N ARG A 66 -16.14 -12.81 -2.97
CA ARG A 66 -15.32 -13.03 -1.77
C ARG A 66 -14.34 -11.88 -1.59
N VAL A 67 -14.15 -11.47 -0.34
CA VAL A 67 -13.23 -10.40 0.05
C VAL A 67 -12.20 -10.96 1.02
N ASP A 68 -10.93 -10.76 0.71
CA ASP A 68 -9.84 -10.89 1.66
C ASP A 68 -9.42 -9.50 2.13
N PHE A 69 -9.20 -9.33 3.42
CA PHE A 69 -8.86 -8.03 4.00
C PHE A 69 -7.53 -8.09 4.76
N ILE A 70 -6.77 -7.02 4.65
CA ILE A 70 -5.53 -6.81 5.41
C ILE A 70 -5.65 -5.49 6.16
N THR A 71 -5.65 -5.56 7.49
CA THR A 71 -5.51 -4.37 8.35
C THR A 71 -4.07 -3.89 8.29
N PHE A 72 -3.88 -2.58 8.19
CA PHE A 72 -2.56 -2.00 8.02
C PHE A 72 -2.34 -0.76 8.89
N SER A 73 -1.06 -0.44 9.11
CA SER A 73 -0.62 0.81 9.74
C SER A 73 0.80 1.22 9.28
N PRO A 74 1.08 1.34 7.96
CA PRO A 74 2.43 1.68 7.52
C PRO A 74 2.85 3.07 7.98
N THR A 75 4.14 3.17 8.27
CA THR A 75 4.82 4.46 8.36
C THR A 75 5.18 4.91 6.95
N MET A 76 4.94 6.18 6.68
CA MET A 76 5.07 6.79 5.36
C MET A 76 5.89 8.07 5.43
N HIS A 77 6.64 8.32 4.36
CA HIS A 77 7.42 9.53 4.15
C HIS A 77 7.09 10.15 2.80
N ARG A 78 6.93 11.47 2.73
CA ARG A 78 6.75 12.18 1.45
C ARG A 78 8.11 12.60 0.92
N GLN A 79 8.47 12.06 -0.24
CA GLN A 79 9.71 12.35 -0.95
C GLN A 79 9.71 13.78 -1.50
N ASP A 80 10.90 14.31 -1.81
CA ASP A 80 11.09 15.64 -2.40
C ASP A 80 10.38 15.81 -3.75
N ASP A 81 10.27 14.72 -4.52
CA ASP A 81 9.55 14.68 -5.80
C ASP A 81 8.02 14.56 -5.64
N GLY A 82 7.52 14.58 -4.40
CA GLY A 82 6.11 14.54 -4.06
C GLY A 82 5.51 13.13 -3.98
N ARG A 83 6.25 12.07 -4.33
CA ARG A 83 5.81 10.68 -4.13
C ARG A 83 5.83 10.31 -2.65
N TYR A 84 5.14 9.23 -2.33
CA TYR A 84 5.10 8.69 -0.98
C TYR A 84 5.85 7.35 -0.94
N ALA A 85 6.77 7.23 0.01
CA ALA A 85 7.44 5.97 0.33
C ALA A 85 6.86 5.37 1.61
N LEU A 86 6.84 4.05 1.67
CA LEU A 86 6.41 3.28 2.84
C LEU A 86 7.63 2.58 3.45
N TYR A 87 7.69 2.56 4.77
CA TYR A 87 8.75 1.89 5.50
C TYR A 87 8.56 0.36 5.45
N GLU A 88 9.59 -0.37 5.01
CA GLU A 88 9.58 -1.84 4.90
C GLU A 88 10.44 -2.54 5.97
N GLY A 89 11.06 -1.80 6.87
CA GLY A 89 11.96 -2.32 7.89
C GLY A 89 13.37 -1.76 7.74
N SER A 90 14.33 -2.42 8.38
CA SER A 90 15.76 -2.10 8.25
C SER A 90 16.48 -3.18 7.45
N ASP A 91 17.55 -2.80 6.75
CA ASP A 91 18.46 -3.75 6.11
C ASP A 91 19.40 -4.41 7.13
N GLU A 92 20.33 -5.24 6.65
CA GLU A 92 21.32 -5.94 7.51
C GLU A 92 22.31 -5.01 8.23
N TYR A 93 22.33 -3.73 7.88
CA TYR A 93 23.17 -2.69 8.46
C TYR A 93 22.37 -1.68 9.29
N ASP A 94 21.14 -2.01 9.66
CA ASP A 94 20.19 -1.14 10.38
C ASP A 94 19.79 0.14 9.63
N ASN A 95 20.02 0.23 8.32
CA ASN A 95 19.52 1.36 7.55
C ASN A 95 18.04 1.19 7.26
N GLU A 96 17.27 2.27 7.40
CA GLU A 96 15.84 2.27 7.06
C GLU A 96 15.61 2.03 5.57
N VAL A 97 14.74 1.07 5.26
CA VAL A 97 14.33 0.75 3.90
C VAL A 97 12.99 1.41 3.60
N TRP A 98 12.99 2.28 2.60
CA TRP A 98 11.83 3.02 2.14
C TRP A 98 11.48 2.61 0.71
N HIS A 99 10.22 2.25 0.49
CA HIS A 99 9.75 1.75 -0.81
C HIS A 99 8.68 2.67 -1.39
N VAL A 100 8.91 3.17 -2.61
CA VAL A 100 7.90 3.91 -3.37
C VAL A 100 7.14 2.91 -4.25
N PRO A 101 5.83 2.72 -4.05
CA PRO A 101 5.10 1.67 -4.71
C PRO A 101 4.92 1.93 -6.21
N ALA A 102 4.97 0.86 -7.00
CA ALA A 102 4.56 0.94 -8.40
C ALA A 102 3.03 1.14 -8.50
N PRO A 103 2.54 1.90 -9.49
CA PRO A 103 1.11 2.11 -9.67
C PRO A 103 0.34 0.79 -9.84
N GLN A 104 -0.84 0.66 -9.22
CA GLN A 104 -1.70 -0.52 -9.30
C GLN A 104 -2.00 -0.93 -10.75
N SER A 105 -2.07 0.05 -11.67
CA SER A 105 -2.28 -0.20 -13.10
C SER A 105 -1.20 -1.06 -13.77
N THR A 106 0.00 -1.16 -13.18
CA THR A 106 1.08 -2.04 -13.67
C THR A 106 1.09 -3.40 -12.98
N SER A 107 0.22 -3.61 -11.99
CA SER A 107 0.25 -4.81 -11.15
C SER A 107 -0.21 -6.06 -11.90
N LYS A 108 0.49 -7.19 -11.74
CA LYS A 108 0.07 -8.47 -12.33
C LYS A 108 -1.04 -9.11 -11.52
N VAL A 109 -0.97 -8.99 -10.19
CA VAL A 109 -1.99 -9.50 -9.26
C VAL A 109 -3.27 -8.67 -9.33
N CYS A 110 -3.18 -7.35 -9.22
CA CYS A 110 -4.36 -6.50 -9.02
C CYS A 110 -5.09 -6.05 -10.29
N THR A 111 -4.51 -6.20 -11.48
CA THR A 111 -5.21 -5.88 -12.75
C THR A 111 -6.02 -7.06 -13.30
N GLY A 112 -6.08 -8.18 -12.55
CA GLY A 112 -6.81 -9.36 -12.97
C GLY A 112 -6.26 -9.99 -14.25
N ARG A 113 -5.02 -9.67 -14.64
CA ARG A 113 -4.32 -10.36 -15.72
C ARG A 113 -4.08 -11.79 -15.25
N SER A 114 -4.59 -12.77 -16.01
CA SER A 114 -4.32 -14.17 -15.71
C SER A 114 -2.82 -14.38 -15.65
N LEU A 115 -2.30 -14.80 -14.50
CA LEU A 115 -0.95 -15.35 -14.37
C LEU A 115 -0.95 -16.67 -15.16
N ARG A 116 -0.67 -16.57 -16.47
CA ARG A 116 -0.42 -17.73 -17.31
C ARG A 116 1.02 -18.18 -17.13
#